data_AF-A0A6N2U5D2-F1
#
_entry.id   AF-A0A6N2U5D2-F1
#
_cell.length_a   1.000
_cell.length_b   1.000
_cell.length_c   1.000
_cell.angle_alpha   90.00
_cell.angle_beta   90.00
_cell.angle_gamma   90.00
#
_symmetry.space_group_name_H-M   'P 1'
#
loop_
_entity.id
_entity.type
_entity.pdbx_description
1 polymer ?
#
loop_
_entity_poly.entity_id
_entity_poly.type
_entity_poly.pdbx_seq_one_letter_code
_entity_poly.pdbx_strand_id
1 'polypeptide(L)'
;MAEITNAYIEARREGIAWLNSAKREYNTGVAILAKSGYKTIVSSKLAKLGEKPHTREKLEYEIRQMIKVWYHPDDPRFEDVDLADDALPGNDGRSETVPEETAAAIVTIAEKELARETDEQPAYPPVIAKIIYDFRDCYNERSRLHRLLAEQGESNTAAVCSQRKDIVTRIASLSNRMTLLAAIKQQYEQNKELPTDEQLDELYKKVDAAEEKPEKEDEQTDISSLSVEELKKAKSNAKSKITKAKNMLLYSSESKPKDGKENPLPDCPKRVRYEKKVADQEALVEKIEYRLAELQ
;
A
#
# COMPACT_ATOMS: atom_id res chain seq x y z
N MET A 1 22.21 -8.94 0.60
CA MET A 1 22.95 -8.88 -0.69
C MET A 1 22.43 -10.02 -1.53
N ALA A 2 21.81 -9.75 -2.68
CA ALA A 2 21.28 -10.81 -3.54
C ALA A 2 22.45 -11.68 -4.04
N GLU A 3 22.33 -13.00 -3.89
CA GLU A 3 23.35 -13.94 -4.35
C GLU A 3 23.50 -13.86 -5.88
N ILE A 4 24.74 -13.78 -6.36
CA ILE A 4 25.05 -13.73 -7.78
C ILE A 4 24.82 -15.13 -8.37
N THR A 5 23.77 -15.27 -9.17
CA THR A 5 23.40 -16.55 -9.79
C THR A 5 24.15 -16.79 -11.11
N ASN A 6 24.29 -18.05 -11.53
CA ASN A 6 24.84 -18.37 -12.86
C ASN A 6 24.05 -17.70 -14.00
N ALA A 7 22.72 -17.58 -13.83
CA ALA A 7 21.85 -16.88 -14.77
C ALA A 7 22.21 -15.40 -14.92
N TYR A 8 22.63 -14.73 -13.83
CA TYR A 8 23.11 -13.35 -13.88
C TYR A 8 24.43 -13.24 -14.66
N ILE A 9 25.36 -14.18 -14.49
CA ILE A 9 26.64 -14.18 -15.20
C ILE A 9 26.43 -14.39 -16.71
N GLU A 10 25.55 -15.31 -17.09
CA GLU A 10 25.17 -15.53 -18.49
C GLU A 10 24.48 -14.30 -19.10
N ALA A 11 23.49 -13.75 -18.41
CA ALA A 11 22.79 -12.55 -18.86
C ALA A 11 23.73 -11.34 -19.01
N ARG A 12 24.79 -11.27 -18.18
CA ARG A 12 25.82 -10.23 -18.30
C ARG A 12 26.65 -10.40 -19.58
N ARG A 13 27.03 -11.63 -19.94
CA ARG A 13 27.73 -11.93 -21.21
C ARG A 13 26.84 -11.65 -22.42
N GLU A 14 25.58 -12.07 -22.37
CA GLU A 14 24.58 -11.82 -23.40
C GLU A 14 24.32 -10.31 -23.56
N GLY A 15 24.25 -9.56 -22.46
CA GLY A 15 24.09 -8.11 -22.46
C GLY A 15 25.26 -7.39 -23.12
N ILE A 16 26.50 -7.84 -22.90
CA ILE A 16 27.69 -7.31 -23.59
C ILE A 16 27.60 -7.59 -25.09
N ALA A 17 27.29 -8.84 -25.48
CA ALA A 17 27.14 -9.21 -26.88
C ALA A 17 26.01 -8.42 -27.56
N TRP A 18 24.91 -8.18 -26.86
CA TRP A 18 23.79 -7.38 -27.34
C TRP A 18 24.18 -5.90 -27.53
N LEU A 19 24.91 -5.28 -26.58
CA LEU A 19 25.40 -3.90 -26.74
C LEU A 19 26.34 -3.74 -27.94
N ASN A 20 27.16 -4.76 -28.22
CA ASN A 20 28.10 -4.77 -29.34
C ASN A 20 27.46 -5.17 -30.68
N SER A 21 26.17 -5.55 -30.69
CA SER A 21 25.48 -5.92 -31.92
C SER A 21 25.09 -4.69 -32.75
N ALA A 22 25.20 -4.82 -34.09
CA ALA A 22 24.77 -3.77 -35.02
C ALA A 22 23.24 -3.53 -35.00
N LYS A 23 22.47 -4.56 -34.61
CA LYS A 23 21.02 -4.49 -34.45
C LYS A 23 20.63 -4.91 -33.04
N ARG A 24 20.48 -3.89 -32.18
CA ARG A 24 20.02 -4.07 -30.79
C ARG A 24 18.51 -4.28 -30.78
N GLU A 25 18.08 -5.51 -30.97
CA GLU A 25 16.65 -5.88 -30.92
C GLU A 25 16.10 -5.67 -29.51
N TYR A 26 15.02 -4.89 -29.38
CA TYR A 26 14.47 -4.45 -28.09
C TYR A 26 14.01 -5.63 -27.22
N ASN A 27 13.24 -6.54 -27.79
CA ASN A 27 12.70 -7.70 -27.07
C ASN A 27 13.81 -8.61 -26.52
N THR A 28 14.90 -8.77 -27.27
CA THR A 28 16.07 -9.54 -26.84
C THR A 28 16.76 -8.87 -25.65
N GLY A 29 16.92 -7.54 -25.67
CA GLY A 29 17.48 -6.81 -24.53
C GLY A 29 16.60 -6.90 -23.28
N VAL A 30 15.28 -6.80 -23.43
CA VAL A 30 14.33 -6.97 -22.31
C VAL A 30 14.41 -8.39 -21.73
N ALA A 31 14.54 -9.41 -22.58
CA ALA A 31 14.68 -10.80 -22.14
C ALA A 31 15.99 -11.02 -21.36
N ILE A 32 17.10 -10.43 -21.80
CA ILE A 32 18.39 -10.47 -21.10
C ILE A 32 18.27 -9.82 -19.71
N LEU A 33 17.63 -8.65 -19.63
CA LEU A 33 17.41 -7.94 -18.36
C LEU A 33 16.48 -8.71 -17.42
N ALA A 34 15.48 -9.43 -17.96
CA ALA A 34 14.62 -10.30 -17.16
C ALA A 34 15.37 -11.54 -16.65
N LYS A 35 16.18 -12.17 -17.50
CA LYS A 35 17.00 -13.36 -17.17
C LYS A 35 18.01 -13.08 -16.05
N SER A 36 18.55 -11.87 -15.99
CA SER A 36 19.54 -11.49 -14.96
C SER A 36 18.95 -11.36 -13.56
N GLY A 37 17.63 -11.20 -13.41
CA GLY A 37 17.00 -10.87 -12.14
C GLY A 37 17.34 -9.46 -11.61
N TYR A 38 18.10 -8.67 -12.36
CA TYR A 38 18.44 -7.29 -11.99
C TYR A 38 17.21 -6.38 -12.19
N LYS A 39 16.73 -5.80 -11.09
CA LYS A 39 15.56 -4.90 -11.06
C LYS A 39 14.36 -5.44 -11.87
N THR A 40 13.83 -6.59 -11.44
CA THR A 40 12.69 -7.30 -12.09
C THR A 40 11.47 -6.45 -12.40
N ILE A 41 11.21 -5.40 -11.62
CA ILE A 41 10.13 -4.43 -11.86
C ILE A 41 10.38 -3.62 -13.14
N VAL A 42 11.64 -3.24 -13.39
CA VAL A 42 12.03 -2.43 -14.55
C VAL A 42 11.93 -3.23 -15.84
N SER A 43 12.45 -4.45 -15.87
CA SER A 43 12.30 -5.35 -17.04
C SER A 43 10.83 -5.63 -17.34
N SER A 44 10.00 -5.84 -16.30
CA SER A 44 8.55 -6.03 -16.44
C SER A 44 7.83 -4.80 -17.00
N LYS A 45 8.23 -3.59 -16.59
CA LYS A 45 7.69 -2.33 -17.13
C LYS A 45 8.11 -2.11 -18.59
N LEU A 46 9.37 -2.37 -18.92
CA LEU A 46 9.90 -2.26 -20.29
C LEU A 46 9.20 -3.26 -21.24
N ALA A 47 8.92 -4.48 -20.77
CA ALA A 47 8.13 -5.46 -21.52
C ALA A 47 6.70 -4.98 -21.80
N LYS A 48 6.03 -4.39 -20.79
CA LYS A 48 4.65 -3.87 -20.91
C LYS A 48 4.53 -2.64 -21.81
N LEU A 49 5.49 -1.72 -21.72
CA LEU A 49 5.46 -0.45 -22.46
C LEU A 49 5.83 -0.61 -23.93
N GLY A 50 6.57 -1.67 -24.27
CA GLY A 50 7.02 -1.96 -25.63
C GLY A 50 8.11 -1.00 -26.11
N GLU A 51 8.47 -1.15 -27.38
CA GLU A 51 9.54 -0.38 -28.00
C GLU A 51 9.09 1.05 -28.33
N LYS A 52 9.74 2.01 -27.69
CA LYS A 52 9.62 3.46 -27.90
C LYS A 52 11.01 4.08 -27.73
N PRO A 53 11.29 5.28 -28.26
CA PRO A 53 12.62 5.90 -28.15
C PRO A 53 13.16 5.98 -26.72
N HIS A 54 12.35 6.49 -25.78
CA HIS A 54 12.73 6.60 -24.37
C HIS A 54 12.82 5.25 -23.64
N THR A 55 12.01 4.24 -24.00
CA THR A 55 12.12 2.91 -23.38
C THR A 55 13.35 2.17 -23.88
N ARG A 56 13.75 2.40 -25.13
CA ARG A 56 14.99 1.87 -25.72
C ARG A 56 16.22 2.46 -25.05
N GLU A 57 16.28 3.77 -24.88
CA GLU A 57 17.34 4.45 -24.11
C GLU A 57 17.40 3.94 -22.66
N LYS A 58 16.24 3.77 -22.02
CA LYS A 58 16.16 3.24 -20.66
C LYS A 58 16.62 1.78 -20.58
N LEU A 59 16.29 0.95 -21.56
CA LEU A 59 16.75 -0.44 -21.64
C LEU A 59 18.27 -0.51 -21.78
N GLU A 60 18.85 0.29 -22.68
CA GLU A 60 20.32 0.35 -22.85
C GLU A 60 21.02 0.81 -21.57
N TYR A 61 20.48 1.84 -20.91
CA TYR A 61 20.99 2.32 -19.63
C TYR A 61 20.98 1.21 -18.57
N GLU A 62 19.86 0.52 -18.38
CA GLU A 62 19.76 -0.52 -17.34
C GLU A 62 20.61 -1.75 -17.65
N ILE A 63 20.79 -2.13 -18.92
CA ILE A 63 21.73 -3.19 -19.32
C ILE A 63 23.18 -2.77 -19.02
N ARG A 64 23.57 -1.52 -19.29
CA ARG A 64 24.91 -1.00 -18.94
C ARG A 64 25.13 -0.97 -17.42
N GLN A 65 24.12 -0.54 -16.65
CA GLN A 65 24.16 -0.58 -15.19
C GLN A 65 24.24 -2.01 -14.64
N MET A 66 23.49 -2.94 -15.24
CA MET A 66 23.55 -4.37 -14.92
C MET A 66 24.95 -4.95 -15.14
N ILE A 67 25.62 -4.55 -16.22
CA ILE A 67 26.98 -5.01 -16.57
C ILE A 67 28.06 -4.31 -15.75
N LYS A 68 27.75 -3.14 -15.17
CA LYS A 68 28.71 -2.22 -14.52
C LYS A 68 29.86 -1.77 -15.44
N VAL A 69 29.61 -1.69 -16.75
CA VAL A 69 30.58 -1.13 -17.71
C VAL A 69 30.16 0.30 -17.99
N TRP A 70 30.98 1.22 -17.50
CA TRP A 70 30.91 2.65 -17.78
C TRP A 70 31.54 2.90 -19.15
N TYR A 71 30.76 3.55 -20.03
CA TYR A 71 31.18 4.24 -21.26
C TYR A 71 31.80 3.37 -22.37
N HIS A 72 31.39 3.60 -23.61
CA HIS A 72 31.96 2.94 -24.78
C HIS A 72 33.09 3.86 -25.30
N PRO A 73 34.36 3.44 -25.24
CA PRO A 73 35.49 4.30 -25.59
C PRO A 73 35.44 4.82 -27.04
N ASP A 74 34.87 4.03 -27.96
CA ASP A 74 34.88 4.35 -29.39
C ASP A 74 33.54 4.91 -29.91
N ASP A 75 32.72 5.53 -29.05
CA ASP A 75 31.49 6.19 -29.49
C ASP A 75 31.82 7.58 -30.09
N PRO A 76 31.56 7.82 -31.40
CA PRO A 76 31.92 9.07 -32.08
C PRO A 76 31.30 10.34 -31.48
N ARG A 77 30.28 10.19 -30.61
CA ARG A 77 29.68 11.30 -29.87
C ARG A 77 30.58 11.88 -28.79
N PHE A 78 31.66 11.20 -28.43
CA PHE A 78 32.56 11.55 -27.34
C PHE A 78 34.04 11.58 -27.79
N GLU A 79 34.29 11.66 -29.10
CA GLU A 79 35.63 11.66 -29.72
C GLU A 79 36.50 12.87 -29.28
N ASP A 80 35.85 13.97 -28.86
CA ASP A 80 36.50 15.19 -28.35
C ASP A 80 36.69 15.23 -26.82
N VAL A 81 36.42 14.13 -26.11
CA VAL A 81 36.57 14.09 -24.64
C VAL A 81 37.90 13.42 -24.28
N ASP A 82 38.92 14.24 -24.01
CA ASP A 82 40.23 13.79 -23.55
C ASP A 82 40.16 13.27 -22.10
N LEU A 83 39.95 11.96 -21.97
CA LEU A 83 39.89 11.25 -20.68
C LEU A 83 41.23 11.21 -19.93
N ALA A 84 42.35 11.65 -20.54
CA ALA A 84 43.65 11.73 -19.88
C ALA A 84 43.93 13.10 -19.24
N ASP A 85 43.17 14.14 -19.60
CA ASP A 85 43.32 15.50 -19.05
C ASP A 85 42.61 15.64 -17.67
N ASP A 86 41.51 14.92 -17.47
CA ASP A 86 40.67 15.03 -16.27
C ASP A 86 41.13 14.19 -15.06
N ALA A 87 42.26 13.47 -15.15
CA ALA A 87 42.66 12.46 -14.16
C ALA A 87 44.06 12.66 -13.53
N LEU A 88 44.68 13.83 -13.65
CA LEU A 88 45.90 14.16 -12.92
C LEU A 88 45.68 15.36 -11.97
N PRO A 89 45.71 15.14 -10.64
CA PRO A 89 45.61 16.22 -9.65
C PRO A 89 46.70 17.28 -9.90
N GLY A 90 46.29 18.55 -10.01
CA GLY A 90 47.18 19.72 -10.06
C GLY A 90 47.70 20.18 -11.42
N ASN A 91 47.19 19.68 -12.57
CA ASN A 91 47.68 20.08 -13.90
C ASN A 91 46.69 20.94 -14.73
N ASP A 92 45.53 21.28 -14.19
CA ASP A 92 44.49 22.11 -14.83
C ASP A 92 44.76 23.64 -14.74
N GLY A 93 45.90 24.02 -14.17
CA GLY A 93 46.30 25.42 -14.00
C GLY A 93 45.42 26.21 -13.04
N ARG A 94 44.56 25.55 -12.26
CA ARG A 94 43.74 26.16 -11.21
C ARG A 94 44.13 25.57 -9.86
N SER A 95 44.28 26.44 -8.86
CA SER A 95 44.59 25.98 -7.51
C SER A 95 43.46 25.10 -6.99
N GLU A 96 43.77 23.83 -6.68
CA GLU A 96 42.83 22.86 -6.10
C GLU A 96 42.22 23.35 -4.78
N THR A 97 42.87 24.31 -4.12
CA THR A 97 42.36 24.97 -2.93
C THR A 97 41.85 26.36 -3.28
N VAL A 98 40.59 26.65 -2.91
CA VAL A 98 40.07 28.01 -2.86
C VAL A 98 40.92 28.83 -1.88
N PRO A 99 41.32 30.08 -2.19
CA PRO A 99 42.01 30.93 -1.23
C PRO A 99 41.27 30.96 0.10
N GLU A 100 42.00 31.01 1.21
CA GLU A 100 41.41 30.90 2.56
C GLU A 100 40.35 31.97 2.84
N GLU A 101 40.50 33.15 2.25
CA GLU A 101 39.49 34.22 2.27
C GLU A 101 38.19 33.83 1.55
N THR A 102 38.28 33.13 0.43
CA THR A 102 37.12 32.63 -0.33
C THR A 102 36.47 31.45 0.39
N ALA A 103 37.25 30.56 0.98
CA ALA A 103 36.75 29.48 1.80
C ALA A 103 36.01 30.02 3.04
N ALA A 104 36.59 31.01 3.73
CA ALA A 104 35.94 31.70 4.83
C ALA A 104 34.65 32.39 4.37
N ALA A 105 34.66 33.09 3.24
CA ALA A 105 33.45 33.72 2.70
C ALA A 105 32.34 32.69 2.36
N ILE A 106 32.68 31.53 1.80
CA ILE A 106 31.73 30.44 1.53
C ILE A 106 31.15 29.90 2.84
N VAL A 107 31.97 29.71 3.88
CA VAL A 107 31.50 29.28 5.20
C VAL A 107 30.58 30.32 5.81
N THR A 108 30.93 31.62 5.77
CA THR A 108 30.07 32.69 6.29
C THR A 108 28.75 32.80 5.52
N ILE A 109 28.75 32.57 4.20
CA ILE A 109 27.54 32.52 3.37
C ILE A 109 26.70 31.31 3.77
N ALA A 110 27.31 30.13 3.95
CA ALA A 110 26.60 28.93 4.38
C ALA A 110 26.01 29.08 5.78
N GLU A 111 26.73 29.70 6.72
CA GLU A 111 26.23 30.04 8.05
C GLU A 111 25.08 31.05 8.00
N LYS A 112 25.15 32.02 7.08
CA LYS A 112 24.09 33.01 6.85
C LYS A 112 22.85 32.42 6.16
N GLU A 113 23.03 31.45 5.25
CA GLU A 113 21.94 30.68 4.64
C GLU A 113 21.31 29.70 5.63
N LEU A 114 22.09 29.04 6.49
CA LEU A 114 21.57 28.22 7.59
C LEU A 114 20.78 29.07 8.60
N ALA A 115 21.27 30.27 8.89
CA ALA A 115 20.52 31.25 9.70
C ALA A 115 19.23 31.72 8.99
N ARG A 116 19.23 31.84 7.65
CA ARG A 116 18.03 32.08 6.84
C ARG A 116 17.06 30.90 6.85
N GLU A 117 17.53 29.66 6.80
CA GLU A 117 16.67 28.47 6.92
C GLU A 117 15.98 28.40 8.29
N THR A 118 16.64 28.88 9.35
CA THR A 118 16.00 29.05 10.66
C THR A 118 15.04 30.25 10.73
N ASP A 119 15.18 31.25 9.86
CA ASP A 119 14.25 32.40 9.73
C ASP A 119 13.06 32.12 8.77
N GLU A 120 13.21 31.23 7.77
CA GLU A 120 12.20 30.94 6.74
C GLU A 120 11.20 29.84 7.12
N GLN A 121 11.54 28.96 8.07
CA GLN A 121 10.53 28.14 8.75
C GLN A 121 9.95 28.99 9.89
N PRO A 122 8.63 29.24 9.96
CA PRO A 122 8.09 29.84 11.16
C PRO A 122 8.44 28.92 12.32
N ALA A 123 9.30 29.39 13.23
CA ALA A 123 9.64 28.67 14.44
C ALA A 123 8.35 28.41 15.21
N TYR A 124 7.75 27.24 14.99
CA TYR A 124 6.49 26.88 15.62
C TYR A 124 6.70 26.93 17.12
N PRO A 125 5.78 27.54 17.88
CA PRO A 125 5.81 27.48 19.32
C PRO A 125 5.99 26.03 19.79
N PRO A 126 6.77 25.76 20.86
CA PRO A 126 7.13 24.40 21.26
C PRO A 126 5.95 23.43 21.37
N VAL A 127 4.79 23.94 21.80
CA VAL A 127 3.52 23.20 21.89
C VAL A 127 3.03 22.73 20.52
N ILE A 128 3.05 23.61 19.52
CA ILE A 128 2.64 23.29 18.14
C ILE A 128 3.67 22.38 17.47
N ALA A 129 4.96 22.60 17.71
CA ALA A 129 6.01 21.71 17.23
C ALA A 129 5.79 20.27 17.73
N LYS A 130 5.50 20.11 19.03
CA LYS A 130 5.15 18.80 19.62
C LYS A 130 3.94 18.17 18.93
N ILE A 131 2.87 18.93 18.69
CA ILE A 131 1.67 18.45 17.97
C ILE A 131 2.01 17.95 16.57
N ILE A 132 2.90 18.63 15.85
CA ILE A 132 3.36 18.22 14.51
C ILE A 132 4.15 16.91 14.58
N TYR A 133 5.05 16.76 15.55
CA TYR A 133 5.79 15.51 15.76
C TYR A 133 4.86 14.35 16.14
N ASP A 134 3.93 14.58 17.07
CA ASP A 134 2.92 13.60 17.47
C ASP A 134 2.05 13.16 16.29
N PHE A 135 1.67 14.10 15.40
CA PHE A 135 0.92 13.78 14.19
C PHE A 135 1.72 12.87 13.26
N ARG A 136 3.02 13.19 13.06
CA ARG A 136 3.94 12.38 12.25
C ARG A 136 4.07 10.97 12.83
N ASP A 137 4.21 10.83 14.14
CA ASP A 137 4.34 9.53 14.78
C ASP A 137 3.07 8.70 14.66
N CYS A 138 1.89 9.33 14.85
CA CYS A 138 0.61 8.67 14.62
C CYS A 138 0.44 8.21 13.17
N TYR A 139 0.84 9.04 12.19
CA TYR A 139 0.80 8.69 10.77
C TYR A 139 1.69 7.49 10.44
N ASN A 140 2.93 7.49 10.95
CA ASN A 140 3.89 6.41 10.73
C ASN A 140 3.42 5.10 11.36
N GLU A 141 2.89 5.16 12.59
CA GLU A 141 2.40 3.98 13.30
C GLU A 141 1.15 3.40 12.63
N ARG A 142 0.19 4.25 12.23
CA ARG A 142 -0.97 3.82 11.46
C ARG A 142 -0.55 3.15 10.14
N SER A 143 0.45 3.71 9.44
CA SER A 143 1.01 3.10 8.23
C SER A 143 1.62 1.72 8.48
N ARG A 144 2.34 1.53 9.60
CA ARG A 144 2.86 0.22 10.02
C ARG A 144 1.73 -0.76 10.31
N LEU A 145 0.69 -0.33 11.02
CA LEU A 145 -0.46 -1.17 11.35
C LEU A 145 -1.25 -1.60 10.11
N HIS A 146 -1.41 -0.75 9.10
CA HIS A 146 -2.00 -1.15 7.83
C HIS A 146 -1.18 -2.21 7.10
N ARG A 147 0.16 -2.13 7.15
CA ARG A 147 1.05 -3.19 6.61
C ARG A 147 0.90 -4.49 7.39
N LEU A 148 0.93 -4.42 8.72
CA LEU A 148 0.73 -5.58 9.59
C LEU A 148 -0.63 -6.24 9.35
N LEU A 149 -1.70 -5.45 9.15
CA LEU A 149 -3.03 -5.96 8.83
C LEU A 149 -3.04 -6.75 7.52
N ALA A 150 -2.30 -6.31 6.50
CA ALA A 150 -2.18 -7.01 5.24
C ALA A 150 -1.39 -8.33 5.36
N GLU A 151 -0.40 -8.38 6.27
CA GLU A 151 0.42 -9.57 6.52
C GLU A 151 -0.33 -10.70 7.25
N GLN A 152 -1.41 -10.39 7.99
CA GLN A 152 -2.24 -11.36 8.73
C GLN A 152 -3.00 -12.37 7.82
N GLY A 153 -2.96 -12.19 6.50
CA GLY A 153 -3.62 -13.07 5.52
C GLY A 153 -5.15 -13.08 5.64
N GLU A 154 -5.80 -14.04 4.99
CA GLU A 154 -7.28 -14.13 4.90
C GLU A 154 -7.91 -15.22 5.80
N SER A 155 -7.08 -15.96 6.56
CA SER A 155 -7.57 -17.05 7.42
C SER A 155 -8.45 -16.53 8.57
N ASN A 156 -9.57 -17.19 8.84
CA ASN A 156 -10.50 -16.82 9.91
C ASN A 156 -10.31 -17.61 11.21
N THR A 157 -9.07 -17.96 11.57
CA THR A 157 -8.82 -18.52 12.91
C THR A 157 -9.11 -17.47 13.99
N ALA A 158 -9.61 -17.91 15.15
CA ALA A 158 -9.97 -17.01 16.25
C ALA A 158 -8.82 -16.06 16.66
N ALA A 159 -7.58 -16.58 16.65
CA ALA A 159 -6.39 -15.79 16.94
C ALA A 159 -6.16 -14.67 15.91
N VAL A 160 -6.25 -14.99 14.61
CA VAL A 160 -6.07 -14.00 13.54
C VAL A 160 -7.21 -12.96 13.56
N CYS A 161 -8.46 -13.39 13.82
CA CYS A 161 -9.58 -12.46 13.96
C CYS A 161 -9.39 -11.50 15.13
N SER A 162 -8.90 -11.97 16.28
CA SER A 162 -8.57 -11.11 17.43
C SER A 162 -7.46 -10.12 17.08
N GLN A 163 -6.38 -10.59 16.45
CA GLN A 163 -5.26 -9.72 16.07
C GLN A 163 -5.69 -8.65 15.06
N ARG A 164 -6.48 -9.01 14.03
CA ARG A 164 -7.03 -8.02 13.09
C ARG A 164 -7.92 -7.01 13.82
N LYS A 165 -8.76 -7.45 14.76
CA LYS A 165 -9.59 -6.56 15.57
C LYS A 165 -8.74 -5.56 16.34
N ASP A 166 -7.72 -6.01 17.06
CA ASP A 166 -6.83 -5.15 17.85
C ASP A 166 -6.10 -4.13 16.97
N ILE A 167 -5.61 -4.56 15.81
CA ILE A 167 -4.96 -3.68 14.82
C ILE A 167 -5.95 -2.63 14.32
N VAL A 168 -7.17 -3.02 13.94
CA VAL A 168 -8.20 -2.11 13.43
C VAL A 168 -8.64 -1.11 14.50
N THR A 169 -8.84 -1.55 15.74
CA THR A 169 -9.17 -0.66 16.87
C THR A 169 -8.05 0.36 17.10
N ARG A 170 -6.78 -0.07 17.01
CA ARG A 170 -5.64 0.84 17.15
C ARG A 170 -5.49 1.80 15.97
N ILE A 171 -5.80 1.38 14.74
CA ILE A 171 -5.87 2.27 13.58
C ILE A 171 -6.95 3.32 13.78
N ALA A 172 -8.13 2.94 14.28
CA ALA A 172 -9.22 3.87 14.55
C ALA A 172 -8.82 4.90 15.62
N SER A 173 -8.20 4.47 16.72
CA SER A 173 -7.76 5.40 17.78
C SER A 173 -6.68 6.37 17.30
N LEU A 174 -5.69 5.89 16.53
CA LEU A 174 -4.69 6.75 15.89
C LEU A 174 -5.31 7.73 14.89
N SER A 175 -6.31 7.29 14.11
CA SER A 175 -6.99 8.16 13.14
C SER A 175 -7.78 9.27 13.85
N ASN A 176 -8.49 8.94 14.92
CA ASN A 176 -9.21 9.92 15.74
C ASN A 176 -8.23 10.95 16.35
N ARG A 177 -7.10 10.46 16.90
CA ARG A 177 -6.04 11.33 17.43
C ARG A 177 -5.47 12.25 16.36
N MET A 178 -5.21 11.75 15.15
CA MET A 178 -4.74 12.56 14.03
C MET A 178 -5.74 13.65 13.64
N THR A 179 -7.04 13.36 13.62
CA THR A 179 -8.08 14.36 13.33
C THR A 179 -8.08 15.49 14.36
N LEU A 180 -7.93 15.16 15.65
CA LEU A 180 -7.82 16.16 16.72
C LEU A 180 -6.55 17.00 16.58
N LEU A 181 -5.39 16.37 16.38
CA LEU A 181 -4.11 17.06 16.17
C LEU A 181 -4.14 18.00 14.95
N ALA A 182 -4.76 17.56 13.85
CA ALA A 182 -4.90 18.36 12.64
C ALA A 182 -5.80 19.59 12.86
N ALA A 183 -6.92 19.41 13.58
CA ALA A 183 -7.81 20.51 13.93
C ALA A 183 -7.09 21.59 14.75
N ILE A 184 -6.29 21.17 15.74
CA ILE A 184 -5.51 22.11 16.57
C ILE A 184 -4.45 22.84 15.74
N LYS A 185 -3.73 22.14 14.86
CA LYS A 185 -2.77 22.79 13.93
C LYS A 185 -3.47 23.81 13.03
N GLN A 186 -4.64 23.47 12.50
CA GLN A 186 -5.41 24.36 11.63
C GLN A 186 -5.90 25.61 12.38
N GLN A 187 -6.35 25.47 13.64
CA GLN A 187 -6.73 26.60 14.49
C GLN A 187 -5.53 27.54 14.72
N TYR A 188 -4.34 26.99 14.99
CA TYR A 188 -3.12 27.80 15.11
C TYR A 188 -2.76 28.51 13.80
N GLU A 189 -2.94 27.85 12.64
CA GLU A 189 -2.63 28.49 11.35
C GLU A 189 -3.57 29.65 11.03
N GLN A 190 -4.86 29.53 11.38
CA GLN A 190 -5.89 30.53 11.10
C GLN A 190 -5.87 31.69 12.10
N ASN A 191 -5.80 31.39 13.39
CA ASN A 191 -5.98 32.39 14.46
C ASN A 191 -4.68 32.78 15.16
N LYS A 192 -3.59 32.02 14.95
CA LYS A 192 -2.31 32.14 15.69
C LYS A 192 -2.44 31.95 17.21
N GLU A 193 -3.54 31.35 17.65
CA GLU A 193 -3.82 31.05 19.05
C GLU A 193 -3.23 29.69 19.45
N LEU A 194 -2.67 29.62 20.66
CA LEU A 194 -2.13 28.39 21.20
C LEU A 194 -3.25 27.52 21.80
N PRO A 195 -3.10 26.19 21.77
CA PRO A 195 -4.07 25.29 22.39
C PRO A 195 -4.11 25.54 23.90
N THR A 196 -5.30 25.57 24.49
CA THR A 196 -5.47 25.72 25.95
C THR A 196 -5.02 24.45 26.66
N ASP A 197 -4.52 24.56 27.90
CA ASP A 197 -4.07 23.41 28.70
C ASP A 197 -5.16 22.33 28.85
N GLU A 198 -6.44 22.73 28.94
CA GLU A 198 -7.58 21.80 28.96
C GLU A 198 -7.71 20.98 27.67
N GLN A 199 -7.46 21.60 26.50
CA GLN A 199 -7.50 20.92 25.20
C GLN A 199 -6.33 19.95 25.03
N LEU A 200 -5.17 20.28 25.61
CA LEU A 200 -4.02 19.38 25.66
C LEU A 200 -4.31 18.19 26.59
N ASP A 201 -4.85 18.44 27.79
CA ASP A 201 -5.19 17.37 28.72
C ASP A 201 -6.23 16.40 28.14
N GLU A 202 -7.21 16.91 27.40
CA GLU A 202 -8.18 16.06 26.69
C GLU A 202 -7.53 15.26 25.55
N LEU A 203 -6.63 15.87 24.78
CA LEU A 203 -5.91 15.22 23.67
C LEU A 203 -5.00 14.06 24.14
N TYR A 204 -4.45 14.15 25.35
CA TYR A 204 -3.61 13.11 25.94
C TYR A 204 -4.33 12.24 26.98
N LYS A 205 -5.64 12.45 27.17
CA LYS A 205 -6.46 11.59 28.02
C LYS A 205 -6.55 10.20 27.39
N LYS A 206 -6.15 9.17 28.14
CA LYS A 206 -6.25 7.77 27.69
C LYS A 206 -7.72 7.39 27.63
N VAL A 207 -8.24 7.16 26.43
CA VAL A 207 -9.58 6.61 26.22
C VAL A 207 -9.48 5.10 26.15
N ASP A 208 -9.90 4.43 27.22
CA ASP A 208 -10.17 2.99 27.22
C ASP A 208 -11.46 2.70 26.44
N ALA A 209 -11.43 1.61 25.67
CA ALA A 209 -12.34 1.29 24.58
C ALA A 209 -13.80 0.99 24.97
N ALA A 210 -14.77 1.53 24.21
CA ALA A 210 -16.09 0.98 23.81
C ALA A 210 -16.80 2.07 22.95
N GLU A 211 -17.69 1.86 21.97
CA GLU A 211 -18.84 0.96 21.85
C GLU A 211 -19.19 0.78 20.35
N GLU A 212 -19.52 -0.45 19.94
CA GLU A 212 -20.18 -0.72 18.64
C GLU A 212 -21.71 -0.62 18.78
N LYS A 213 -22.35 0.16 17.91
CA LYS A 213 -23.82 0.24 17.80
C LYS A 213 -24.40 -0.96 17.06
N PRO A 214 -25.60 -1.46 17.43
CA PRO A 214 -26.26 -2.56 16.73
C PRO A 214 -27.09 -2.06 15.53
N GLU A 215 -26.99 -2.77 14.40
CA GLU A 215 -27.86 -2.60 13.23
C GLU A 215 -29.16 -3.43 13.35
N LYS A 216 -30.21 -2.88 12.72
CA LYS A 216 -31.64 -3.20 12.88
C LYS A 216 -32.05 -4.56 12.30
N GLU A 217 -33.09 -5.12 12.90
CA GLU A 217 -33.73 -6.41 12.57
C GLU A 217 -34.52 -6.36 11.25
N ASP A 218 -34.40 -7.42 10.45
CA ASP A 218 -35.10 -7.62 9.17
C ASP A 218 -36.58 -7.97 9.40
N GLU A 219 -37.47 -7.25 8.70
CA GLU A 219 -38.92 -7.44 8.73
C GLU A 219 -39.37 -8.82 8.23
N GLN A 220 -40.31 -9.41 8.97
CA GLN A 220 -40.89 -10.72 8.72
C GLN A 220 -42.06 -10.59 7.72
N THR A 221 -41.91 -11.13 6.51
CA THR A 221 -42.96 -11.12 5.48
C THR A 221 -44.00 -12.22 5.74
N ASP A 222 -45.27 -11.85 5.90
CA ASP A 222 -46.40 -12.78 6.04
C ASP A 222 -46.71 -13.49 4.70
N ILE A 223 -46.80 -14.82 4.73
CA ILE A 223 -46.82 -15.74 3.57
C ILE A 223 -48.25 -16.14 3.20
N SER A 224 -49.21 -15.85 4.09
CA SER A 224 -50.56 -16.43 4.09
C SER A 224 -51.45 -15.98 2.92
N SER A 225 -51.08 -14.89 2.22
CA SER A 225 -51.86 -14.28 1.14
C SER A 225 -51.31 -14.52 -0.27
N LEU A 226 -50.22 -15.28 -0.42
CA LEU A 226 -49.54 -15.45 -1.71
C LEU A 226 -50.17 -16.54 -2.59
N SER A 227 -50.23 -16.30 -3.90
CA SER A 227 -50.71 -17.26 -4.90
C SER A 227 -49.71 -18.42 -5.13
N VAL A 228 -50.13 -19.53 -5.75
CA VAL A 228 -49.29 -20.72 -5.99
C VAL A 228 -47.97 -20.40 -6.73
N GLU A 229 -48.03 -19.53 -7.74
CA GLU A 229 -46.84 -19.11 -8.50
C GLU A 229 -45.93 -18.19 -7.67
N GLU A 230 -46.51 -17.33 -6.84
CA GLU A 230 -45.76 -16.50 -5.90
C GLU A 230 -45.13 -17.33 -4.78
N LEU A 231 -45.79 -18.40 -4.32
CA LEU A 231 -45.26 -19.36 -3.35
C LEU A 231 -44.08 -20.14 -3.94
N LYS A 232 -44.16 -20.63 -5.19
CA LYS A 232 -43.01 -21.26 -5.87
C LYS A 232 -41.84 -20.30 -6.03
N LYS A 233 -42.11 -19.04 -6.38
CA LYS A 233 -41.09 -17.98 -6.48
C LYS A 233 -40.47 -17.66 -5.12
N ALA A 234 -41.28 -17.53 -4.06
CA ALA A 234 -40.84 -17.32 -2.69
C ALA A 234 -39.97 -18.48 -2.20
N LYS A 235 -40.34 -19.73 -2.52
CA LYS A 235 -39.55 -20.93 -2.24
C LYS A 235 -38.19 -20.89 -2.93
N SER A 236 -38.13 -20.55 -4.22
CA SER A 236 -36.87 -20.42 -4.96
C SER A 236 -35.97 -19.31 -4.38
N ASN A 237 -36.58 -18.18 -4.02
CA ASN A 237 -35.88 -17.07 -3.37
C ASN A 237 -35.35 -17.46 -1.98
N ALA A 238 -36.14 -18.15 -1.16
CA ALA A 238 -35.75 -18.62 0.16
C ALA A 238 -34.62 -19.66 0.05
N LYS A 239 -34.69 -20.62 -0.89
CA LYS A 239 -33.59 -21.56 -1.18
C LYS A 239 -32.31 -20.83 -1.60
N SER A 240 -32.42 -19.80 -2.44
CA SER A 240 -31.28 -18.97 -2.82
C SER A 240 -30.68 -18.24 -1.61
N LYS A 241 -31.51 -17.70 -0.71
CA LYS A 241 -31.07 -17.08 0.56
C LYS A 241 -30.38 -18.09 1.49
N ILE A 242 -30.90 -19.31 1.60
CA ILE A 242 -30.28 -20.41 2.37
C ILE A 242 -28.90 -20.74 1.81
N THR A 243 -28.77 -20.95 0.49
CA THR A 243 -27.49 -21.27 -0.14
C THR A 243 -26.45 -20.18 0.11
N LYS A 244 -26.83 -18.90 -0.04
CA LYS A 244 -25.94 -17.77 0.26
C LYS A 244 -25.53 -17.70 1.72
N ALA A 245 -26.46 -17.96 2.66
CA ALA A 245 -26.17 -17.96 4.08
C ALA A 245 -25.27 -19.14 4.50
N LYS A 246 -25.49 -20.34 3.94
CA LYS A 246 -24.61 -21.51 4.14
C LYS A 246 -23.21 -21.28 3.54
N ASN A 247 -23.13 -20.65 2.37
CA ASN A 247 -21.84 -20.26 1.79
C ASN A 247 -21.13 -19.23 2.68
N MET A 248 -21.85 -18.28 3.27
CA MET A 248 -21.27 -17.34 4.22
C MET A 248 -20.70 -18.06 5.44
N LEU A 249 -21.41 -19.04 6.00
CA LEU A 249 -20.93 -19.83 7.14
C LEU A 249 -19.68 -20.65 6.83
N LEU A 250 -19.57 -21.21 5.62
CA LEU A 250 -18.50 -22.14 5.23
C LEU A 250 -17.29 -21.47 4.58
N TYR A 251 -17.52 -20.41 3.81
CA TYR A 251 -16.50 -19.74 2.98
C TYR A 251 -16.30 -18.27 3.32
N SER A 252 -17.10 -17.70 4.23
CA SER A 252 -17.13 -16.25 4.52
C SER A 252 -17.50 -15.35 3.34
N SER A 253 -18.08 -15.93 2.27
CA SER A 253 -18.56 -15.25 1.07
C SER A 253 -19.92 -15.80 0.63
N GLU A 254 -20.75 -15.01 -0.07
CA GLU A 254 -22.06 -15.48 -0.56
C GLU A 254 -21.96 -16.55 -1.65
N SER A 255 -20.83 -16.58 -2.36
CA SER A 255 -20.51 -17.55 -3.40
C SER A 255 -19.40 -18.50 -2.94
N LYS A 256 -19.37 -19.70 -3.53
CA LYS A 256 -18.25 -20.62 -3.34
C LYS A 256 -16.98 -20.04 -4.01
N PRO A 257 -15.86 -19.89 -3.30
CA PRO A 257 -14.59 -19.45 -3.87
C PRO A 257 -14.16 -20.38 -5.01
N LYS A 258 -13.49 -19.83 -6.04
CA LYS A 258 -12.99 -20.60 -7.18
C LYS A 258 -12.02 -21.70 -6.76
N ASP A 259 -11.25 -21.45 -5.71
CA ASP A 259 -10.27 -22.38 -5.15
C ASP A 259 -10.91 -23.45 -4.25
N GLY A 260 -12.22 -23.37 -3.98
CA GLY A 260 -12.96 -24.34 -3.18
C GLY A 260 -12.53 -24.45 -1.71
N LYS A 261 -11.53 -23.68 -1.28
CA LYS A 261 -10.96 -23.72 0.06
C LYS A 261 -11.96 -23.18 1.08
N GLU A 262 -12.24 -23.99 2.09
CA GLU A 262 -13.11 -23.61 3.20
C GLU A 262 -12.43 -22.57 4.10
N ASN A 263 -13.18 -21.54 4.49
CA ASN A 263 -12.75 -20.50 5.43
C ASN A 263 -13.95 -20.14 6.31
N PRO A 264 -14.34 -21.04 7.22
CA PRO A 264 -15.59 -20.92 7.94
C PRO A 264 -15.62 -19.66 8.80
N LEU A 265 -16.81 -19.11 9.01
CA LEU A 265 -16.98 -18.01 9.96
C LEU A 265 -16.55 -18.49 11.36
N PRO A 266 -15.74 -17.72 12.09
CA PRO A 266 -15.36 -18.08 13.46
C PRO A 266 -16.58 -17.98 14.37
N ASP A 267 -16.48 -18.55 15.57
CA ASP A 267 -17.54 -18.47 16.57
C ASP A 267 -17.71 -17.01 17.05
N CYS A 268 -18.61 -16.28 16.40
CA CYS A 268 -18.84 -14.85 16.62
C CYS A 268 -20.33 -14.52 16.47
N PRO A 269 -20.80 -13.37 16.98
CA PRO A 269 -22.22 -12.99 16.88
C PRO A 269 -22.76 -13.00 15.44
N LYS A 270 -21.91 -12.70 14.45
CA LYS A 270 -22.26 -12.76 13.04
C LYS A 270 -22.55 -14.19 12.58
N ARG A 271 -21.82 -15.20 13.08
CA ARG A 271 -22.08 -16.62 12.79
C ARG A 271 -23.47 -17.03 13.30
N VAL A 272 -23.79 -16.69 14.54
CA VAL A 272 -25.11 -16.94 15.16
C VAL A 272 -26.23 -16.30 14.34
N ARG A 273 -26.03 -15.08 13.82
CA ARG A 273 -27.00 -14.42 12.94
C ARG A 273 -27.26 -15.19 11.65
N TYR A 274 -26.21 -15.70 11.00
CA TYR A 274 -26.38 -16.49 9.77
C TYR A 274 -26.96 -17.88 10.03
N GLU A 275 -26.61 -18.52 11.14
CA GLU A 275 -27.24 -19.78 11.58
C GLU A 275 -28.75 -19.58 11.84
N LYS A 276 -29.12 -18.51 12.55
CA LYS A 276 -30.52 -18.14 12.74
C LYS A 276 -31.23 -17.84 11.42
N LYS A 277 -30.57 -17.08 10.52
CA LYS A 277 -31.10 -16.80 9.18
C LYS A 277 -31.31 -18.07 8.34
N VAL A 278 -30.41 -19.05 8.43
CA VAL A 278 -30.61 -20.35 7.77
C VAL A 278 -31.84 -21.04 8.35
N ALA A 279 -31.95 -21.13 9.68
CA ALA A 279 -33.10 -21.75 10.34
C ALA A 279 -34.43 -21.06 9.99
N ASP A 280 -34.47 -19.71 10.02
CA ASP A 280 -35.67 -18.93 9.69
C ASP A 280 -36.09 -19.14 8.23
N GLN A 281 -35.13 -19.18 7.29
CA GLN A 281 -35.43 -19.42 5.88
C GLN A 281 -35.78 -20.89 5.58
N GLU A 282 -35.21 -21.85 6.29
CA GLU A 282 -35.59 -23.27 6.20
C GLU A 282 -37.02 -23.47 6.71
N ALA A 283 -37.38 -22.87 7.84
CA ALA A 283 -38.76 -22.86 8.34
C ALA A 283 -39.73 -22.16 7.37
N LEU A 284 -39.29 -21.08 6.70
CA LEU A 284 -40.07 -20.43 5.65
C LEU A 284 -40.31 -21.36 4.45
N VAL A 285 -39.27 -22.07 3.99
CA VAL A 285 -39.40 -23.05 2.90
C VAL A 285 -40.37 -24.18 3.29
N GLU A 286 -40.26 -24.70 4.51
CA GLU A 286 -41.14 -25.75 5.02
C GLU A 286 -42.60 -25.29 5.07
N LYS A 287 -42.87 -24.08 5.60
CA LYS A 287 -44.22 -23.47 5.59
C LYS A 287 -44.79 -23.30 4.17
N ILE A 288 -43.95 -22.86 3.22
CA ILE A 288 -44.36 -22.73 1.82
C ILE A 288 -44.65 -24.11 1.20
N GLU A 289 -43.86 -25.14 1.53
CA GLU A 289 -44.06 -26.51 1.05
C GLU A 289 -45.37 -27.12 1.56
N TYR A 290 -45.69 -26.97 2.84
CA TYR A 290 -46.99 -27.37 3.38
C TYR A 290 -48.14 -26.64 2.70
N ARG A 291 -48.02 -25.31 2.51
CA ARG A 291 -49.08 -24.53 1.86
C ARG A 291 -49.30 -24.93 0.40
N LEU A 292 -48.23 -25.24 -0.33
CA LEU A 292 -48.33 -25.76 -1.68
C LEU A 292 -49.00 -27.13 -1.73
N ALA A 293 -48.75 -28.00 -0.73
CA ALA A 293 -49.40 -29.31 -0.63
C ALA A 293 -50.90 -29.21 -0.29
N GLU A 294 -51.32 -28.20 0.50
CA GLU A 294 -52.74 -27.93 0.77
C GLU A 294 -53.52 -27.38 -0.44
N LEU A 295 -52.82 -26.76 -1.39
CA LEU A 295 -53.39 -26.13 -2.58
C LEU A 295 -53.39 -27.07 -3.81
N GLN A 296 -52.83 -28.27 -3.68
CA GLN A 296 -52.88 -29.35 -4.68
C GLN A 296 -54.06 -30.28 -4.43
#